data_AF-A0A8T4UDQ4-F1
#
_entry.id   AF-A0A8T4UDQ4-F1
#
_cell.length_a   1.000
_cell.length_b   1.000
_cell.length_c   1.000
_cell.angle_alpha   90.00
_cell.angle_beta   90.00
_cell.angle_gamma   90.00
#
_symmetry.space_group_name_H-M   'P 1'
#
loop_
_entity.id
_entity.type
_entity.pdbx_description
1 polymer ?
#
loop_
_entity_poly.entity_id
_entity_poly.type
_entity_poly.pdbx_seq_one_letter_code
_entity_poly.pdbx_strand_id
1 'polypeptide(L)'
;MIVGLVLVLLIPVTILYARYSSESSYAITTSKINAITNEIVGAANQVNVYGADTQVTLRIDFPRGLQSINIIGNEIIFTIKGKGNEISEIVKVSDAPLSSYGAIPVTPGKKNVVVKSLGNSVLINIQCDGGELTCGTPAYSGCGNNGCVLECANGAWNIKEVCTGIMACENARCVTL
;
A
#
# COMPACT_ATOMS: atom_id res chain seq x y z
N MET A 1 -25.88 -30.27 -33.35
CA MET A 1 -24.48 -30.08 -33.80
C MET A 1 -24.02 -28.62 -33.69
N ILE A 2 -24.83 -27.64 -34.11
CA ILE A 2 -24.48 -26.20 -34.09
C ILE A 2 -24.05 -25.71 -32.69
N VAL A 3 -24.76 -26.10 -31.64
CA VAL A 3 -24.46 -25.68 -30.25
C VAL A 3 -23.07 -26.13 -29.79
N GLY A 4 -22.62 -27.32 -30.19
CA GLY A 4 -21.31 -27.85 -29.81
C GLY A 4 -20.15 -27.08 -30.45
N LEU A 5 -20.30 -26.67 -31.71
CA LEU A 5 -19.31 -25.86 -32.42
C LEU A 5 -19.16 -24.48 -31.77
N VAL A 6 -20.28 -23.86 -31.38
CA VAL A 6 -20.28 -22.55 -30.70
C VAL A 6 -19.57 -22.64 -29.35
N LEU A 7 -19.80 -23.72 -28.60
CA LEU A 7 -19.14 -23.95 -27.30
C LEU A 7 -17.62 -24.10 -27.43
N VAL A 8 -17.13 -24.82 -28.45
CA VAL A 8 -15.69 -24.98 -28.71
C VAL A 8 -15.04 -23.64 -29.10
N LEU A 9 -15.74 -22.80 -29.86
CA LEU A 9 -15.24 -21.47 -30.23
C LEU A 9 -15.21 -20.48 -29.06
N LEU A 10 -16.03 -20.69 -28.01
CA LEU A 10 -16.02 -19.82 -26.82
C LEU A 10 -14.80 -20.05 -25.91
N ILE A 11 -14.16 -21.22 -25.96
CA ILE A 11 -12.98 -21.54 -25.13
C ILE A 11 -11.80 -20.57 -25.39
N PRO A 12 -11.32 -20.37 -26.63
CA PRO A 12 -10.20 -19.45 -26.86
C PRO A 12 -10.57 -17.99 -26.55
N VAL A 13 -11.81 -17.58 -26.79
CA VAL A 13 -12.29 -16.21 -26.53
C VAL A 13 -12.28 -15.91 -25.03
N THR A 14 -12.76 -16.84 -24.21
CA THR A 14 -12.77 -16.67 -22.75
C THR A 14 -11.35 -16.63 -22.17
N ILE A 15 -10.43 -17.45 -22.68
CA ILE A 15 -9.01 -17.40 -22.28
C ILE A 15 -8.38 -16.05 -22.63
N LEU A 16 -8.61 -15.56 -23.85
CA LEU A 16 -8.08 -14.27 -24.30
C LEU A 16 -8.63 -13.13 -23.42
N TYR A 17 -9.95 -13.12 -23.19
CA TYR A 17 -10.60 -12.13 -22.34
C TYR A 17 -10.05 -12.10 -20.92
N ALA A 18 -9.85 -13.28 -20.30
CA ALA A 18 -9.29 -13.37 -18.96
C ALA A 18 -7.87 -12.79 -18.87
N ARG A 19 -7.03 -12.99 -19.90
CA ARG A 19 -5.67 -12.41 -19.94
C ARG A 19 -5.70 -10.89 -20.08
N TYR A 20 -6.49 -10.37 -21.00
CA TYR A 20 -6.63 -8.92 -21.20
C TYR A 20 -7.16 -8.23 -19.94
N SER A 21 -8.19 -8.79 -19.29
CA SER A 21 -8.76 -8.23 -18.07
C SER A 21 -7.73 -8.10 -16.94
N SER A 22 -6.80 -9.06 -16.82
CA SER A 22 -5.73 -9.02 -15.81
C SER A 22 -4.69 -7.94 -16.13
N GLU A 23 -4.30 -7.79 -17.40
CA GLU A 23 -3.29 -6.82 -17.82
C GLU A 23 -3.82 -5.38 -17.70
N SER A 24 -5.08 -5.15 -18.06
CA SER A 24 -5.72 -3.85 -17.86
C SER A 24 -5.80 -3.46 -16.38
N SER A 25 -6.18 -4.40 -15.50
CA SER A 25 -6.26 -4.14 -14.07
C SER A 25 -4.91 -3.75 -13.46
N TYR A 26 -3.84 -4.44 -13.87
CA TYR A 26 -2.48 -4.12 -13.43
C TYR A 26 -2.02 -2.74 -13.90
N ALA A 27 -2.19 -2.42 -15.20
CA ALA A 27 -1.82 -1.12 -15.75
C ALA A 27 -2.55 0.05 -15.07
N ILE A 28 -3.85 -0.12 -14.77
CA ILE A 28 -4.64 0.88 -14.03
C ILE A 28 -4.10 1.05 -12.61
N THR A 29 -3.79 -0.05 -11.92
CA THR A 29 -3.27 -0.03 -10.55
C THR A 29 -1.92 0.69 -10.49
N THR A 30 -0.99 0.35 -11.37
CA THR A 30 0.33 0.99 -11.49
C THR A 30 0.20 2.49 -11.79
N SER A 31 -0.70 2.87 -12.70
CA SER A 31 -0.93 4.27 -13.05
C SER A 31 -1.48 5.07 -11.86
N LYS A 32 -2.44 4.49 -11.13
CA LYS A 32 -2.99 5.09 -9.90
C LYS A 32 -1.92 5.26 -8.84
N ILE A 33 -1.12 4.23 -8.59
CA ILE A 33 -0.06 4.31 -7.57
C ILE A 33 0.97 5.36 -7.97
N ASN A 34 1.42 5.40 -9.22
CA ASN A 34 2.33 6.46 -9.68
C ASN A 34 1.75 7.87 -9.46
N ALA A 35 0.46 8.08 -9.77
CA ALA A 35 -0.21 9.36 -9.50
C ALA A 35 -0.21 9.71 -8.00
N ILE A 36 -0.59 8.76 -7.14
CA ILE A 36 -0.58 8.91 -5.67
C ILE A 36 0.84 9.24 -5.18
N THR A 37 1.85 8.51 -5.64
CA THR A 37 3.23 8.74 -5.26
C THR A 37 3.70 10.14 -5.65
N ASN A 38 3.38 10.60 -6.87
CA ASN A 38 3.71 11.96 -7.30
C ASN A 38 2.99 13.03 -6.47
N GLU A 39 1.74 12.78 -6.06
CA GLU A 39 0.98 13.68 -5.20
C GLU A 39 1.59 13.79 -3.79
N ILE A 40 1.97 12.66 -3.19
CA ILE A 40 2.65 12.62 -1.88
C ILE A 40 4.01 13.33 -1.95
N VAL A 41 4.82 13.03 -2.96
CA VAL A 41 6.14 13.66 -3.13
C VAL A 41 6.02 15.16 -3.41
N GLY A 42 5.05 15.54 -4.25
CA GLY A 42 4.76 16.95 -4.54
C GLY A 42 4.35 17.71 -3.28
N ALA A 43 3.46 17.13 -2.47
CA ALA A 43 3.06 17.68 -1.19
C ALA A 43 4.24 17.76 -0.21
N ALA A 44 5.10 16.74 -0.16
CA ALA A 44 6.27 16.71 0.71
C ALA A 44 7.25 17.84 0.35
N ASN A 45 7.57 17.99 -0.93
CA ASN A 45 8.41 19.07 -1.43
C ASN A 45 7.77 20.43 -1.11
N GLN A 46 6.46 20.57 -1.30
CA GLN A 46 5.73 21.79 -1.03
C GLN A 46 5.80 22.21 0.45
N VAL A 47 5.48 21.31 1.39
CA VAL A 47 5.53 21.63 2.82
C VAL A 47 6.97 21.88 3.30
N ASN A 48 7.96 21.19 2.71
CA ASN A 48 9.36 21.44 3.03
C ASN A 48 9.78 22.87 2.66
N VAL A 49 9.35 23.35 1.49
CA VAL A 49 9.64 24.72 1.02
C VAL A 49 8.93 25.78 1.87
N TYR A 50 7.72 25.52 2.36
CA TYR A 50 7.00 26.48 3.21
C TYR A 50 7.55 26.60 4.64
N GLY A 51 8.40 25.68 5.07
CA GLY A 51 9.05 25.72 6.37
C GLY A 51 8.39 24.86 7.44
N ALA A 52 8.93 24.92 8.65
CA ALA A 52 8.52 24.09 9.78
C ALA A 52 7.04 24.30 10.17
N ASP A 53 6.43 23.26 10.73
CA ASP A 53 5.04 23.23 11.19
C ASP A 53 3.97 23.45 10.12
N THR A 54 4.36 23.48 8.85
CA THR A 54 3.42 23.45 7.73
C THR A 54 2.91 22.03 7.51
N GLN A 55 1.63 21.89 7.20
CA GLN A 55 1.00 20.60 6.96
C GLN A 55 -0.03 20.67 5.84
N VAL A 56 -0.15 19.57 5.12
CA VAL A 56 -1.20 19.36 4.11
C VAL A 56 -1.82 17.99 4.32
N THR A 57 -3.13 17.88 4.13
CA THR A 57 -3.86 16.61 4.19
C THR A 57 -4.32 16.24 2.80
N LEU A 58 -3.82 15.13 2.29
CA LEU A 58 -4.19 14.56 1.00
C LEU A 58 -5.27 13.50 1.19
N ARG A 59 -6.25 13.45 0.28
CA ARG A 59 -7.31 12.44 0.30
C ARG A 59 -7.05 11.46 -0.84
N ILE A 60 -6.36 10.38 -0.51
CA ILE A 60 -5.83 9.40 -1.47
C ILE A 60 -6.71 8.16 -1.48
N ASP A 61 -7.01 7.62 -2.66
CA ASP A 61 -7.73 6.35 -2.83
C ASP A 61 -6.75 5.22 -3.18
N PHE A 62 -6.39 4.40 -2.19
CA PHE A 62 -5.46 3.29 -2.41
C PHE A 62 -6.12 2.17 -3.22
N PRO A 63 -5.53 1.78 -4.38
CA PRO A 63 -6.06 0.68 -5.16
C PRO A 63 -5.79 -0.68 -4.49
N ARG A 64 -6.52 -1.70 -4.94
CA ARG A 64 -6.23 -3.09 -4.57
C ARG A 64 -4.90 -3.53 -5.18
N GLY A 65 -4.20 -4.48 -4.54
CA GLY A 65 -2.97 -5.07 -5.06
C GLY A 65 -1.68 -4.39 -4.59
N LEU A 66 -1.79 -3.34 -3.77
CA LEU A 66 -0.66 -2.77 -3.05
C LEU A 66 -0.20 -3.73 -1.94
N GLN A 67 1.11 -4.00 -1.87
CA GLN A 67 1.69 -4.95 -0.91
C GLN A 67 2.43 -4.27 0.24
N SER A 68 3.19 -3.21 -0.03
CA SER A 68 3.94 -2.46 0.97
C SER A 68 4.21 -1.04 0.49
N ILE A 69 4.35 -0.13 1.45
CA ILE A 69 4.86 1.22 1.24
C ILE A 69 6.04 1.36 2.19
N ASN A 70 7.22 1.58 1.64
CA ASN A 70 8.45 1.81 2.41
C ASN A 70 8.97 3.22 2.12
N ILE A 71 9.48 3.87 3.15
CA ILE A 71 10.12 5.19 3.06
C ILE A 71 11.56 5.02 3.53
N ILE A 72 12.52 5.34 2.67
CA ILE A 72 13.95 5.17 2.94
C ILE A 72 14.68 6.46 2.55
N GLY A 73 15.05 7.26 3.57
CA GLY A 73 15.69 8.55 3.35
C GLY A 73 14.78 9.49 2.54
N ASN A 74 15.16 9.77 1.30
CA ASN A 74 14.42 10.65 0.40
C ASN A 74 13.50 9.87 -0.55
N GLU A 75 13.49 8.54 -0.48
CA GLU A 75 12.77 7.69 -1.42
C GLU A 75 11.49 7.14 -0.79
N ILE A 76 10.44 7.12 -1.60
CA ILE A 76 9.21 6.39 -1.30
C ILE A 76 9.06 5.25 -2.32
N ILE A 77 8.89 4.04 -1.79
CA ILE A 77 8.89 2.80 -2.55
C ILE A 77 7.53 2.13 -2.35
N PHE A 78 6.74 2.04 -3.42
CA PHE A 78 5.49 1.29 -3.44
C PHE A 78 5.72 -0.07 -4.10
N THR A 79 5.41 -1.13 -3.38
CA THR A 79 5.50 -2.51 -3.90
C THR A 79 4.11 -3.01 -4.29
N ILE A 80 3.98 -3.48 -5.52
CA ILE A 80 2.71 -3.94 -6.12
C ILE A 80 2.86 -5.40 -6.53
N LYS A 81 1.80 -6.19 -6.29
CA LYS A 81 1.73 -7.56 -6.82
C LYS A 81 1.26 -7.53 -8.28
N GLY A 82 2.15 -7.87 -9.20
CA GLY A 82 1.87 -8.11 -10.60
C GLY A 82 1.28 -9.50 -10.89
N LYS A 83 1.17 -9.82 -12.18
CA LYS A 83 0.68 -11.10 -12.68
C LYS A 83 1.68 -12.21 -12.31
N GLY A 84 1.20 -13.35 -11.83
CA GLY A 84 2.05 -14.52 -11.60
C GLY A 84 3.08 -14.38 -10.47
N ASN A 85 2.78 -13.61 -9.41
CA ASN A 85 3.70 -13.27 -8.30
C ASN A 85 4.88 -12.37 -8.68
N GLU A 86 4.90 -11.76 -9.87
CA GLU A 86 5.87 -10.71 -10.16
C GLU A 86 5.69 -9.55 -9.19
N ILE A 87 6.80 -9.05 -8.63
CA ILE A 87 6.80 -7.91 -7.73
C ILE A 87 7.29 -6.72 -8.54
N SER A 88 6.48 -5.66 -8.60
CA SER A 88 6.85 -4.40 -9.24
C SER A 88 6.98 -3.32 -8.19
N GLU A 89 8.03 -2.50 -8.35
CA GLU A 89 8.33 -1.40 -7.45
C GLU A 89 8.19 -0.08 -8.18
N ILE A 90 7.49 0.86 -7.56
CA ILE A 90 7.41 2.25 -8.00
C ILE A 90 8.19 3.08 -6.98
N VAL A 91 9.34 3.58 -7.43
CA VAL A 91 10.24 4.40 -6.61
C VAL A 91 10.13 5.85 -7.05
N LYS A 92 9.98 6.76 -6.10
CA LYS A 92 10.07 8.21 -6.33
C LYS A 92 10.94 8.85 -5.27
N VAL A 93 11.74 9.83 -5.71
CA VAL A 93 12.65 10.57 -4.86
C VAL A 93 12.05 11.94 -4.58
N SER A 94 12.02 12.35 -3.31
CA SER A 94 11.67 13.69 -2.85
C SER A 94 12.93 14.52 -2.63
N ASP A 95 12.81 15.83 -2.80
CA ASP A 95 13.90 16.77 -2.51
C ASP A 95 14.12 16.90 -0.99
N ALA A 96 13.10 16.56 -0.19
CA ALA A 96 13.15 16.59 1.26
C ALA A 96 13.36 15.18 1.84
N PRO A 97 14.12 15.04 2.95
CA PRO A 97 14.17 13.79 3.70
C PRO A 97 12.78 13.41 4.20
N LEU A 98 12.35 12.19 3.93
CA LEU A 98 11.05 11.65 4.31
C LEU A 98 11.19 10.79 5.57
N SER A 99 10.16 10.83 6.40
CA SER A 99 10.02 10.00 7.60
C SER A 99 8.58 9.53 7.73
N SER A 100 8.37 8.33 8.24
CA SER A 100 7.03 7.83 8.61
C SER A 100 6.91 7.70 10.12
N TYR A 101 5.70 7.92 10.62
CA TYR A 101 5.35 7.59 12.00
C TYR A 101 4.45 6.35 12.00
N GLY A 102 4.96 5.26 12.58
CA GLY A 102 4.25 3.98 12.63
C GLY A 102 4.23 3.23 11.31
N ALA A 103 3.42 2.16 11.28
CA ALA A 103 3.26 1.32 10.09
C ALA A 103 2.31 1.99 9.10
N ILE A 104 2.66 1.95 7.81
CA ILE A 104 1.80 2.49 6.75
C ILE A 104 0.86 1.37 6.28
N PRO A 105 -0.45 1.43 6.54
CA PRO A 105 -1.36 0.40 6.07
C PRO A 105 -1.46 0.43 4.54
N VAL A 106 -1.51 -0.76 3.93
CA VAL A 106 -1.75 -0.91 2.49
C VAL A 106 -3.19 -1.30 2.17
N THR A 107 -4.12 -0.88 3.03
CA THR A 107 -5.53 -1.26 2.91
C THR A 107 -6.20 -0.47 1.78
N PRO A 108 -6.96 -1.14 0.88
CA PRO A 108 -7.60 -0.45 -0.23
C PRO A 108 -8.66 0.53 0.26
N GLY A 109 -8.85 1.62 -0.47
CA GLY A 109 -9.88 2.62 -0.25
C GLY A 109 -9.36 4.00 0.09
N LYS A 110 -10.28 4.91 0.40
CA LYS A 110 -9.98 6.31 0.68
C LYS A 110 -9.33 6.46 2.05
N LYS A 111 -8.17 7.10 2.09
CA LYS A 111 -7.41 7.40 3.30
C LYS A 111 -6.97 8.87 3.28
N ASN A 112 -6.87 9.44 4.49
CA ASN A 112 -6.32 10.78 4.66
C ASN A 112 -4.82 10.63 4.99
N VAL A 113 -3.96 11.14 4.11
CA VAL A 113 -2.52 11.15 4.30
C VAL A 113 -2.12 12.57 4.71
N VAL A 114 -1.62 12.70 5.93
CA VAL A 114 -1.09 13.95 6.47
C VAL A 114 0.39 14.00 6.16
N VAL A 115 0.79 15.06 5.47
CA VAL A 115 2.18 15.37 5.14
C VAL A 115 2.54 16.63 5.91
N LYS A 116 3.46 16.52 6.88
CA LYS A 116 3.83 17.60 7.80
C LYS A 116 5.33 17.87 7.73
N SER A 117 5.72 19.14 7.63
CA SER A 117 7.12 19.55 7.75
C SER A 117 7.56 19.61 9.22
N LEU A 118 8.68 18.97 9.52
CA LEU A 118 9.42 19.05 10.78
C LEU A 118 10.61 20.03 10.69
N GLY A 119 10.66 20.85 9.64
CA GLY A 119 11.75 21.78 9.37
C GLY A 119 12.92 21.16 8.61
N ASN A 120 13.49 20.07 9.10
CA ASN A 120 14.61 19.36 8.46
C ASN A 120 14.19 18.08 7.71
N SER A 121 12.96 17.63 7.91
CA SER A 121 12.39 16.44 7.28
C SER A 121 10.88 16.59 7.15
N VAL A 122 10.29 15.74 6.32
CA VAL A 122 8.85 15.66 6.13
C VAL A 122 8.34 14.37 6.74
N LEU A 123 7.34 14.50 7.62
CA LEU A 123 6.62 13.40 8.20
C LEU A 123 5.41 13.05 7.34
N ILE A 124 5.33 11.80 6.92
CA ILE A 124 4.17 11.22 6.24
C ILE A 124 3.44 10.32 7.24
N ASN A 125 2.18 10.63 7.51
CA ASN A 125 1.32 9.87 8.40
C ASN A 125 -0.01 9.55 7.71
N ILE A 126 -0.44 8.30 7.74
CA ILE A 126 -1.78 7.92 7.29
C ILE A 126 -2.70 7.93 8.50
N GLN A 127 -3.67 8.85 8.51
CA GLN A 127 -4.65 8.89 9.58
C GLN A 127 -5.52 7.65 9.55
N CYS A 128 -5.73 7.10 10.74
CA CYS A 128 -6.69 6.05 11.00
C CYS A 128 -7.85 6.61 11.81
N ASP A 129 -9.04 6.10 11.55
CA ASP A 129 -10.20 6.31 12.42
C ASP A 129 -10.25 5.15 13.41
N GLY A 130 -10.54 5.42 14.69
CA GLY A 130 -10.45 4.47 15.81
C GLY A 130 -11.32 3.19 15.72
N GLY A 131 -12.02 2.97 14.61
CA GLY A 131 -12.76 1.75 14.29
C GLY A 131 -12.10 0.86 13.23
N GLU A 132 -10.98 1.28 12.63
CA GLU A 132 -10.29 0.47 11.61
C GLU A 132 -9.35 -0.55 12.30
N LEU A 133 -9.89 -1.74 12.58
CA LEU A 133 -9.10 -2.93 12.87
C LEU A 133 -8.88 -3.67 11.56
N THR A 134 -7.63 -3.80 11.12
CA THR A 134 -7.33 -4.64 9.96
C THR A 134 -6.63 -5.89 10.42
N CYS A 135 -7.40 -6.98 10.51
CA CYS A 135 -6.84 -8.32 10.59
C CYS A 135 -6.25 -8.64 9.21
N GLY A 136 -4.92 -8.71 9.10
CA GLY A 136 -4.31 -9.38 7.97
C GLY A 136 -4.66 -10.86 8.04
N THR A 137 -5.22 -11.45 6.98
CA THR A 137 -5.14 -12.91 6.82
C THR A 137 -3.65 -13.27 6.83
N PRO A 138 -3.18 -14.19 7.69
CA PRO A 138 -1.77 -14.48 7.77
C PRO A 138 -1.24 -14.86 6.39
N ALA A 139 -0.26 -14.11 5.89
CA ALA A 139 0.39 -14.39 4.61
C ALA A 139 1.28 -15.64 4.66
N TYR A 140 1.34 -16.33 5.82
CA TYR A 140 2.18 -17.49 6.05
C TYR A 140 1.44 -18.57 6.85
N SER A 141 1.56 -19.82 6.39
CA SER A 141 1.22 -21.02 7.15
C SER A 141 2.19 -21.14 8.33
N GLY A 142 1.75 -20.77 9.54
CA GLY A 142 2.58 -20.89 10.75
C GLY A 142 2.18 -19.95 11.89
N CYS A 143 1.60 -18.79 11.56
CA CYS A 143 0.78 -18.08 12.53
C CYS A 143 -0.56 -18.83 12.59
N GLY A 144 -1.03 -19.18 13.78
CA GLY A 144 -2.41 -19.70 13.95
C GLY A 144 -3.44 -18.66 13.52
N ASN A 145 -4.66 -18.70 14.06
CA ASN A 145 -5.68 -17.66 13.82
C ASN A 145 -5.27 -16.23 14.30
N ASN A 146 -4.02 -16.02 14.69
CA ASN A 146 -3.47 -14.79 15.24
C ASN A 146 -2.48 -14.16 14.25
N GLY A 147 -2.98 -13.28 13.38
CA GLY A 147 -2.15 -12.43 12.51
C GLY A 147 -1.75 -11.12 13.22
N CYS A 148 -0.78 -10.39 12.67
CA CYS A 148 -0.49 -9.01 13.11
C CYS A 148 -1.76 -8.16 12.97
N VAL A 149 -2.21 -7.57 14.07
CA VAL A 149 -3.37 -6.66 14.07
C VAL A 149 -2.81 -5.25 14.03
N LEU A 150 -3.17 -4.49 13.00
CA LEU A 150 -2.98 -3.05 13.05
C LEU A 150 -4.13 -2.46 13.87
N GLU A 151 -3.80 -1.76 14.94
CA GLU A 151 -4.73 -1.03 15.78
C GLU A 151 -4.51 0.46 15.57
N CYS A 152 -5.60 1.17 15.30
CA CYS A 152 -5.58 2.61 15.32
C CYS A 152 -5.51 3.09 16.77
N ALA A 153 -4.39 3.70 17.17
CA ALA A 153 -4.27 4.34 18.47
C ALA A 153 -3.70 5.76 18.30
N ASN A 154 -4.37 6.74 18.91
CA ASN A 154 -4.02 8.17 18.82
C ASN A 154 -3.95 8.72 17.39
N GLY A 155 -4.78 8.21 16.47
CA GLY A 155 -4.81 8.65 15.07
C GLY A 155 -3.62 8.18 14.23
N ALA A 156 -2.82 7.24 14.74
CA ALA A 156 -1.75 6.57 14.03
C ALA A 156 -1.92 5.04 14.09
N TRP A 157 -1.41 4.37 13.06
CA TRP A 157 -1.41 2.92 12.98
C TRP A 157 -0.30 2.33 13.83
N ASN A 158 -0.70 1.58 14.85
CA ASN A 158 0.20 0.84 15.71
C ASN A 158 0.11 -0.65 15.38
N ILE A 159 1.27 -1.31 15.39
CA ILE A 159 1.34 -2.75 15.29
C ILE A 159 1.01 -3.30 16.67
N LYS A 160 -0.15 -3.95 16.81
CA LYS A 160 -0.49 -4.73 18.00
C LYS A 160 0.02 -6.15 17.78
N GLU A 161 1.10 -6.50 18.46
CA GLU A 161 1.64 -7.85 18.43
C GLU A 161 0.64 -8.81 19.09
N VAL A 162 0.12 -9.76 18.30
CA VAL A 162 -0.56 -10.97 18.82
C VAL A 162 0.12 -12.22 18.24
N CYS A 163 1.40 -12.13 17.92
CA CYS A 163 2.20 -13.30 17.55
C CYS A 163 2.78 -13.91 18.83
N THR A 164 2.02 -14.77 19.50
CA THR A 164 2.58 -15.64 20.55
C THR A 164 3.44 -16.72 19.86
N GLY A 165 4.70 -16.42 19.53
CA GLY A 165 5.63 -17.33 18.82
C GLY A 165 6.96 -16.66 18.40
N ILE A 166 7.80 -17.40 17.67
CA ILE A 166 9.17 -17.02 17.24
C ILE A 166 9.20 -15.99 16.07
N MET A 167 8.09 -15.29 15.83
CA MET A 167 7.92 -14.39 14.68
C MET A 167 7.58 -12.98 15.17
N ALA A 168 8.29 -11.98 14.64
CA ALA A 168 8.06 -10.56 14.90
C ALA A 168 7.12 -9.95 13.84
N CYS A 169 6.46 -8.84 14.17
CA CYS A 169 5.67 -8.07 13.20
C CYS A 169 6.49 -6.88 12.68
N GLU A 170 6.82 -6.85 11.38
CA GLU A 170 7.50 -5.73 10.72
C GLU A 170 6.63 -5.20 9.57
N ASN A 171 6.32 -3.90 9.54
CA ASN A 171 5.53 -3.25 8.48
C ASN A 171 4.22 -3.99 8.14
N ALA A 172 3.47 -4.42 9.17
CA ALA A 172 2.24 -5.20 9.04
C ALA A 172 2.42 -6.60 8.40
N ARG A 173 3.62 -7.16 8.42
CA ARG A 173 3.95 -8.54 8.00
C ARG A 173 4.57 -9.31 9.16
N CYS A 174 4.34 -10.62 9.20
CA CYS A 174 5.09 -11.50 10.11
C CYS A 174 6.45 -11.82 9.48
N VAL A 175 7.54 -11.62 10.23
CA VAL A 175 8.91 -11.96 9.87
C VAL A 175 9.44 -12.96 10.90
N THR A 176 10.08 -14.03 10.44
CA THR A 176 10.81 -14.96 11.32
C THR A 176 12.08 -14.29 11.85
N LEU A 177 12.25 -14.27 13.18
CA LEU A 177 13.46 -13.80 13.85
C LEU A 177 14.63 -14.77 13.67
#